data_AF-A0A2A2QQV0-F1
#
_entry.id   AF-A0A2A2QQV0-F1
#
_cell.length_a   1.000
_cell.length_b   1.000
_cell.length_c   1.000
_cell.angle_alpha   90.00
_cell.angle_beta   90.00
_cell.angle_gamma   90.00
#
_symmetry.space_group_name_H-M   'P 1'
#
loop_
_entity.id
_entity.type
_entity.pdbx_description
1 polymer ?
#
loop_
_entity_poly.entity_id
_entity_poly.type
_entity_poly.pdbx_seq_one_letter_code
_entity_poly.pdbx_strand_id
1 'polypeptide(L)'
;MKAYFLRRLLLIPLTLLGITALVFAVNRLAPGGPMEQSLSSLMGGEGKGKRSRAESGFSLTASQVLELEEKFSRDKSPMRGYLEWLGAVPRDIQSKKIGMEFPAGEKRVEIPVPGTVNIATIERDDSGKIWILPNDKVDPDKWQVRLRTPDEQAERWEQWVKGVDLPTKPEFRAVLFQSRRDGLLQGSLGESTKYQDPVWSMIFKRMPVSIYFGLVTMIVIYGVCLPLGMVKAIKHRTWFDNASSVAVFAGYAIPGYALGSLLVVFLGAKLGWFPLRGFTGDDFDTLSTAGKIKDVIHHTAMPLVCYLIASFAFMTMLMKNNLMDNLAADYVRTAAAKGVSFPRAVFKHAFRNSIIPIATTFGNNISLLVTGSMLVERVFDINGFGLLQFNAIFERDEPLIMGVVFFSAVLMLIGNVLSDLCVALVDPRVSYK
;
A
#
# COMPACT_ATOMS: atom_id res chain seq x y z
N MET A 1 -29.72 -6.19 -12.70
CA MET A 1 -29.01 -5.02 -12.09
C MET A 1 -28.90 -5.07 -10.57
N LYS A 2 -29.98 -4.89 -9.78
CA LYS A 2 -29.86 -4.88 -8.30
C LYS A 2 -29.19 -6.14 -7.73
N ALA A 3 -29.61 -7.32 -8.19
CA ALA A 3 -29.03 -8.60 -7.78
C ALA A 3 -27.54 -8.73 -8.13
N TYR A 4 -27.14 -8.26 -9.31
CA TYR A 4 -25.73 -8.24 -9.74
C TYR A 4 -24.87 -7.35 -8.84
N PHE A 5 -25.26 -6.10 -8.63
CA PHE A 5 -24.52 -5.18 -7.77
C PHE A 5 -24.48 -5.68 -6.32
N LEU A 6 -25.57 -6.28 -5.83
CA LEU A 6 -25.59 -6.90 -4.51
C LEU A 6 -24.62 -8.08 -4.41
N ARG A 7 -24.61 -8.99 -5.39
CA ARG A 7 -23.61 -10.08 -5.46
C ARG A 7 -22.19 -9.53 -5.47
N ARG A 8 -21.93 -8.47 -6.25
CA ARG A 8 -20.60 -7.88 -6.34
C ARG A 8 -20.17 -7.22 -5.02
N LEU A 9 -21.08 -6.49 -4.36
CA LEU A 9 -20.82 -5.91 -3.04
C LEU A 9 -20.59 -6.99 -1.98
N LEU A 10 -21.33 -8.10 -2.03
CA LEU A 10 -21.14 -9.24 -1.13
C LEU A 10 -19.82 -9.99 -1.36
N LEU A 11 -19.27 -9.94 -2.58
CA LEU A 11 -17.97 -10.52 -2.90
C LEU A 11 -16.80 -9.64 -2.39
N ILE A 12 -17.00 -8.34 -2.16
CA ILE A 12 -15.92 -7.42 -1.72
C ILE A 12 -15.27 -7.88 -0.41
N PRO A 13 -16.01 -8.18 0.68
CA PRO A 13 -15.38 -8.67 1.91
C PRO A 13 -14.59 -9.97 1.70
N LEU A 14 -15.11 -10.89 0.88
CA LEU A 14 -14.46 -12.18 0.60
C LEU A 14 -13.14 -11.99 -0.18
N THR A 15 -13.14 -11.12 -1.19
CA THR A 15 -11.93 -10.81 -1.95
C THR A 15 -10.91 -10.06 -1.11
N LEU A 16 -11.35 -9.14 -0.24
CA LEU A 16 -10.46 -8.44 0.70
C LEU A 16 -9.81 -9.39 1.70
N LEU A 17 -10.56 -10.37 2.23
CA LEU A 17 -9.98 -11.41 3.09
C LEU A 17 -8.94 -12.24 2.33
N GLY A 18 -9.23 -12.64 1.09
CA GLY A 18 -8.26 -13.36 0.26
C GLY A 18 -6.97 -12.57 -0.01
N ILE A 19 -7.10 -11.29 -0.41
CA ILE A 19 -5.95 -10.42 -0.67
C ILE A 19 -5.13 -10.19 0.60
N THR A 20 -5.78 -9.85 1.71
CA THR A 20 -5.06 -9.57 2.97
C THR A 20 -4.42 -10.82 3.56
N ALA A 21 -5.06 -11.99 3.48
CA ALA A 21 -4.47 -13.25 3.93
C ALA A 21 -3.23 -13.62 3.10
N LEU A 22 -3.30 -13.45 1.77
CA LEU A 22 -2.17 -13.67 0.88
C LEU A 22 -1.00 -12.73 1.21
N VAL A 23 -1.27 -11.43 1.34
CA VAL A 23 -0.24 -10.43 1.65
C VAL A 23 0.38 -10.69 3.01
N PHE A 24 -0.45 -11.04 4.01
CA PHE A 24 0.05 -11.43 5.33
C PHE A 24 0.96 -12.66 5.26
N ALA A 25 0.57 -13.69 4.51
CA ALA A 25 1.38 -14.89 4.32
C ALA A 25 2.71 -14.57 3.63
N VAL A 26 2.69 -13.78 2.55
CA VAL A 26 3.90 -13.33 1.85
C VAL A 26 4.81 -12.56 2.80
N ASN A 27 4.27 -11.63 3.58
CA ASN A 27 5.04 -10.84 4.54
C ASN A 27 5.60 -11.68 5.71
N ARG A 28 4.97 -12.82 6.02
CA ARG A 28 5.49 -13.77 7.01
C ARG A 28 6.59 -14.68 6.46
N LEU A 29 6.54 -15.00 5.16
CA LEU A 29 7.47 -15.91 4.48
C LEU A 29 8.63 -15.20 3.79
N ALA A 30 8.51 -13.90 3.53
CA ALA A 30 9.54 -13.12 2.85
C ALA A 30 10.84 -13.11 3.67
N PRO A 31 11.98 -13.50 3.07
CA PRO A 31 13.28 -13.40 3.73
C PRO A 31 13.65 -11.95 3.97
N GLY A 32 14.39 -11.67 5.04
CA GLY A 32 14.69 -10.30 5.45
C GLY A 32 13.50 -9.64 6.14
N GLY A 33 12.81 -10.30 7.06
CA GLY A 33 11.81 -9.60 7.87
C GLY A 33 12.40 -8.43 8.69
N PRO A 34 11.57 -7.53 9.26
CA PRO A 34 12.06 -6.46 10.12
C PRO A 34 12.75 -6.98 11.40
N MET A 35 12.37 -8.17 11.87
CA MET A 35 13.07 -8.87 12.95
C MET A 35 14.49 -9.27 12.54
N GLU A 36 14.68 -9.86 11.35
CA GLU A 36 16.01 -10.23 10.83
C GLU A 36 16.89 -9.00 10.61
N GLN A 37 16.30 -7.88 10.17
CA GLN A 37 17.01 -6.60 10.07
C GLN A 37 17.44 -6.09 11.46
N SER A 38 16.59 -6.25 12.48
CA SER A 38 16.93 -5.86 13.85
C SER A 38 17.99 -6.78 14.48
N LEU A 39 17.91 -8.09 14.21
CA LEU A 39 18.93 -9.06 14.64
C LEU A 39 20.27 -8.77 13.95
N SER A 40 20.28 -8.51 12.65
CA SER A 40 21.50 -8.18 11.90
C SER A 40 22.11 -6.85 12.35
N SER A 41 21.30 -5.85 12.70
CA SER A 41 21.81 -4.60 13.28
C SER A 41 22.45 -4.80 14.66
N LEU A 42 21.84 -5.63 15.52
CA LEU A 42 22.42 -6.00 16.82
C LEU A 42 23.74 -6.76 16.66
N MET A 43 23.85 -7.56 15.59
CA MET A 43 25.05 -8.32 15.28
C MET A 43 26.07 -7.57 14.40
N GLY A 44 26.01 -6.24 14.33
CA GLY A 44 27.05 -5.39 13.72
C GLY A 44 26.89 -5.05 12.23
N GLY A 45 25.68 -5.16 11.65
CA GLY A 45 25.33 -4.68 10.31
C GLY A 45 25.66 -5.64 9.15
N GLU A 46 24.96 -5.48 8.03
CA GLU A 46 25.19 -6.20 6.75
C GLU A 46 26.53 -5.77 6.13
N GLY A 47 27.63 -6.37 6.56
CA GLY A 47 28.95 -6.07 5.97
C GLY A 47 30.14 -6.79 6.60
N LYS A 48 30.01 -7.30 7.83
CA LYS A 48 31.06 -8.13 8.44
C LYS A 48 30.81 -9.61 8.13
N GLY A 49 31.77 -10.22 7.42
CA GLY A 49 31.76 -11.66 7.14
C GLY A 49 31.79 -12.52 8.40
N LYS A 50 31.39 -13.78 8.28
CA LYS A 50 31.25 -14.74 9.41
C LYS A 50 32.50 -14.82 10.30
N ARG A 51 33.71 -14.64 9.73
CA ARG A 51 34.99 -14.62 10.46
C ARG A 51 35.18 -13.38 11.34
N SER A 52 34.80 -12.18 10.88
CA SER A 52 34.94 -10.95 11.65
C SER A 52 33.89 -10.78 12.76
N ARG A 53 32.78 -11.57 12.71
CA ARG A 53 31.81 -11.67 13.81
C ARG A 53 32.30 -12.52 14.98
N ALA A 54 33.08 -13.58 14.70
CA ALA A 54 33.66 -14.45 15.73
C ALA A 54 34.77 -13.75 16.54
N GLU A 55 35.58 -12.89 15.89
CA GLU A 55 36.64 -12.13 16.56
C GLU A 55 36.12 -10.95 17.41
N SER A 56 34.95 -10.39 17.09
CA SER A 56 34.42 -9.21 17.80
C SER A 56 33.57 -9.52 19.03
N GLY A 57 33.37 -10.80 19.38
CA GLY A 57 32.60 -11.21 20.57
C GLY A 57 31.13 -10.77 20.57
N PHE A 58 30.57 -10.35 19.43
CA PHE A 58 29.18 -9.92 19.31
C PHE A 58 28.29 -11.16 19.17
N SER A 59 27.99 -11.80 20.29
CA SER A 59 26.98 -12.85 20.38
C SER A 59 25.64 -12.26 20.84
N LEU A 60 24.56 -12.53 20.09
CA LEU A 60 23.20 -12.20 20.53
C LEU A 60 22.89 -12.95 21.83
N THR A 61 22.29 -12.28 22.81
CA THR A 61 21.75 -12.99 23.97
C THR A 61 20.39 -13.57 23.62
N ALA A 62 20.02 -14.70 24.24
CA ALA A 62 18.69 -15.31 24.09
C ALA A 62 17.57 -14.28 24.38
N SER A 63 17.76 -13.48 25.42
CA SER A 63 16.83 -12.42 25.85
C SER A 63 16.55 -11.36 24.78
N GLN A 64 17.57 -10.95 24.02
CA GLN A 64 17.43 -9.97 22.94
C GLN A 64 16.60 -10.52 21.78
N VAL A 65 16.77 -11.80 21.44
CA VAL A 65 16.00 -12.45 20.38
C VAL A 65 14.53 -12.56 20.77
N LEU A 66 14.25 -12.98 22.02
CA LEU A 66 12.89 -13.07 22.55
C LEU A 66 12.18 -11.71 22.59
N GLU A 67 12.88 -10.65 22.97
CA GLU A 67 12.32 -9.30 22.97
C GLU A 67 11.94 -8.84 21.55
N LEU A 68 12.78 -9.13 20.55
CA LEU A 68 12.46 -8.84 19.15
C LEU A 68 11.28 -9.67 18.63
N GLU A 69 11.17 -10.95 19.00
CA GLU A 69 10.00 -11.77 18.65
C GLU A 69 8.70 -11.18 19.18
N GLU A 70 8.71 -10.75 20.44
CA GLU A 70 7.56 -10.15 21.09
C GLU A 70 7.17 -8.84 20.40
N LYS A 71 8.16 -7.97 20.13
CA LYS A 71 7.98 -6.68 19.45
C LYS A 71 7.33 -6.83 18.07
N PHE A 72 7.79 -7.79 17.27
CA PHE A 72 7.26 -8.03 15.91
C PHE A 72 6.10 -9.04 15.87
N SER A 73 5.57 -9.45 17.03
CA SER A 73 4.50 -10.46 17.13
C SER A 73 4.83 -11.73 16.32
N ARG A 74 6.11 -12.14 16.36
CA ARG A 74 6.63 -13.39 15.81
C ARG A 74 6.59 -14.53 16.85
N ASP A 75 6.20 -14.23 18.09
CA ASP A 75 5.99 -15.19 19.18
C ASP A 75 4.72 -16.06 19.04
N LYS A 76 3.97 -15.93 17.95
CA LYS A 76 2.66 -16.57 17.71
C LYS A 76 2.60 -17.21 16.34
N SER A 77 1.76 -18.24 16.22
CA SER A 77 1.46 -18.88 14.92
C SER A 77 0.97 -17.85 13.88
N PRO A 78 1.37 -17.97 12.60
CA PRO A 78 0.95 -17.04 11.55
C PRO A 78 -0.57 -16.88 11.44
N MET A 79 -1.32 -17.97 11.59
CA MET A 79 -2.79 -17.92 11.52
C MET A 79 -3.38 -17.09 12.64
N ARG A 80 -2.85 -17.23 13.87
CA ARG A 80 -3.26 -16.40 15.01
C ARG A 80 -2.89 -14.95 14.78
N GLY A 81 -1.70 -14.66 14.25
CA GLY A 81 -1.28 -13.30 13.92
C GLY A 81 -2.19 -12.63 12.91
N TYR A 82 -2.65 -13.37 11.88
CA TYR A 82 -3.62 -12.84 10.91
C TYR A 82 -4.98 -12.57 11.56
N LEU A 83 -5.48 -13.48 12.39
CA LEU A 83 -6.76 -13.29 13.11
C LEU A 83 -6.71 -12.13 14.11
N GLU A 84 -5.56 -11.88 14.72
CA GLU A 84 -5.30 -10.70 15.56
C GLU A 84 -5.28 -9.41 14.72
N TRP A 85 -4.62 -9.40 13.56
CA TRP A 85 -4.64 -8.26 12.64
C TRP A 85 -6.06 -7.97 12.11
N LEU A 86 -6.80 -9.02 11.77
CA LEU A 86 -8.20 -8.91 11.35
C LEU A 86 -9.09 -8.39 12.50
N GLY A 87 -8.70 -8.59 13.75
CA GLY A 87 -9.51 -8.24 14.92
C GLY A 87 -10.57 -9.29 15.28
N ALA A 88 -10.43 -10.52 14.75
CA ALA A 88 -11.29 -11.66 15.09
C ALA A 88 -10.94 -12.27 16.45
N VAL A 89 -9.68 -12.12 16.88
CA VAL A 89 -9.14 -12.61 18.17
C VAL A 89 -8.48 -11.44 18.91
N PRO A 90 -8.53 -11.37 20.26
CA PRO A 90 -7.82 -10.35 21.02
C PRO A 90 -6.32 -10.35 20.73
N ARG A 91 -5.75 -9.17 20.53
CA ARG A 91 -4.32 -8.94 20.30
C ARG A 91 -3.67 -8.43 21.59
N ASP A 92 -2.41 -8.80 21.79
CA ASP A 92 -1.58 -8.29 22.89
C ASP A 92 -1.22 -6.81 22.59
N ILE A 93 -1.51 -5.90 23.52
CA ILE A 93 -1.16 -4.48 23.38
C ILE A 93 0.36 -4.35 23.56
N GLN A 94 1.08 -3.97 22.50
CA GLN A 94 2.55 -3.91 22.52
C GLN A 94 3.10 -2.95 23.58
N SER A 95 2.47 -1.79 23.79
CA SER A 95 2.85 -0.85 24.86
C SER A 95 2.57 -1.35 26.28
N LYS A 96 1.85 -2.47 26.42
CA LYS A 96 1.51 -3.11 27.69
C LYS A 96 1.88 -4.59 27.66
N LYS A 97 3.06 -4.91 27.12
CA LYS A 97 3.65 -6.24 27.06
C LYS A 97 5.11 -6.15 27.49
N ILE A 98 5.48 -6.89 28.54
CA ILE A 98 6.88 -7.03 29.00
C ILE A 98 7.14 -8.50 29.29
N GLY A 99 8.22 -9.03 28.71
CA GLY A 99 8.75 -10.35 29.01
C GLY A 99 10.03 -10.26 29.85
N MET A 100 10.12 -11.07 30.91
CA MET A 100 11.35 -11.25 31.67
C MET A 100 11.68 -12.72 31.85
N GLU A 101 12.97 -13.02 31.78
CA GLU A 101 13.50 -14.36 32.05
C GLU A 101 13.59 -14.59 33.56
N PHE A 102 13.30 -15.82 33.97
CA PHE A 102 13.57 -16.26 35.33
C PHE A 102 15.08 -16.39 35.53
N PRO A 103 15.65 -15.87 36.63
CA PRO A 103 17.04 -16.16 36.97
C PRO A 103 17.28 -17.66 37.07
N ALA A 104 18.49 -18.11 36.72
CA ALA A 104 18.81 -19.53 36.64
C ALA A 104 18.52 -20.26 37.97
N GLY A 105 17.63 -21.25 37.93
CA GLY A 105 17.21 -22.03 39.09
C GLY A 105 16.17 -21.35 40.01
N GLU A 106 15.77 -20.11 39.72
CA GLU A 106 14.74 -19.41 40.46
C GLU A 106 13.34 -19.70 39.91
N LYS A 107 12.37 -19.78 40.82
CA LYS A 107 10.95 -19.99 40.50
C LYS A 107 10.15 -18.69 40.49
N ARG A 108 10.80 -17.56 40.76
CA ARG A 108 10.16 -16.24 40.91
C ARG A 108 10.82 -15.24 39.99
N VAL A 109 10.01 -14.37 39.40
CA VAL A 109 10.49 -13.23 38.61
C VAL A 109 9.62 -12.01 38.91
N GLU A 110 10.25 -10.86 39.02
CA GLU A 110 9.59 -9.58 39.27
C GLU A 110 9.51 -8.78 37.98
N ILE A 111 8.30 -8.53 37.50
CA ILE A 111 8.06 -7.78 36.26
C ILE A 111 7.41 -6.43 36.58
N PRO A 112 8.02 -5.31 36.19
CA PRO A 112 7.40 -4.00 36.31
C PRO A 112 6.17 -3.94 35.41
N VAL A 113 5.05 -3.47 35.95
CA VAL A 113 3.79 -3.41 35.22
C VAL A 113 3.81 -2.14 34.33
N PRO A 114 3.76 -2.28 32.99
CA PRO A 114 3.85 -1.15 32.07
C PRO A 114 2.88 -0.02 32.38
N GLY A 115 3.40 1.21 32.48
CA GLY A 115 2.60 2.41 32.73
C GLY A 115 2.16 2.57 34.19
N THR A 116 2.72 1.81 35.13
CA THR A 116 2.47 1.95 36.57
C THR A 116 3.77 1.86 37.37
N VAL A 117 3.73 2.24 38.65
CA VAL A 117 4.85 2.06 39.60
C VAL A 117 4.83 0.66 40.24
N ASN A 118 3.88 -0.20 39.85
CA ASN A 118 3.67 -1.49 40.48
C ASN A 118 4.56 -2.57 39.85
N ILE A 119 4.93 -3.56 40.65
CA ILE A 119 5.70 -4.74 40.24
C ILE A 119 4.84 -5.97 40.46
N ALA A 120 4.72 -6.81 39.43
CA ALA A 120 4.05 -8.10 39.48
C ALA A 120 5.10 -9.18 39.77
N THR A 121 4.99 -9.85 40.91
CA THR A 121 5.81 -11.02 41.20
C THR A 121 5.10 -12.24 40.63
N ILE A 122 5.77 -12.94 39.72
CA ILE A 122 5.25 -14.13 39.04
C ILE A 122 6.01 -15.32 39.61
N GLU A 123 5.27 -16.30 40.10
CA GLU A 123 5.83 -17.54 40.62
C GLU A 123 5.41 -18.72 39.73
N ARG A 124 6.34 -19.64 39.55
CA ARG A 124 6.17 -20.87 38.79
C ARG A 124 6.28 -22.09 39.71
N ASP A 125 5.37 -23.03 39.54
CA ASP A 125 5.43 -24.33 40.19
C ASP A 125 6.38 -25.31 39.47
N ASP A 126 6.68 -26.42 40.14
CA ASP A 126 7.40 -27.57 39.55
C ASP A 126 6.61 -28.22 38.41
N SER A 127 5.28 -28.04 38.40
CA SER A 127 4.38 -28.46 37.32
C SER A 127 4.35 -27.50 36.12
N GLY A 128 5.05 -26.36 36.17
CA GLY A 128 5.05 -25.34 35.11
C GLY A 128 3.84 -24.40 35.12
N LYS A 129 2.95 -24.52 36.12
CA LYS A 129 1.83 -23.60 36.32
C LYS A 129 2.33 -22.28 36.88
N ILE A 130 1.80 -21.17 36.37
CA ILE A 130 2.17 -19.81 36.77
C ILE A 130 1.01 -19.10 37.46
N TRP A 131 1.35 -18.28 38.45
CA TRP A 131 0.43 -17.37 39.10
C TRP A 131 1.11 -16.03 39.34
N ILE A 132 0.32 -14.97 39.19
CA ILE A 132 0.67 -13.68 39.77
C ILE A 132 0.43 -13.85 41.27
N LEU A 133 1.46 -13.64 42.08
CA LEU A 133 1.30 -13.67 43.53
C LEU A 133 0.22 -12.63 43.93
N PRO A 134 -0.72 -12.99 44.84
CA PRO A 134 -1.78 -12.07 45.26
C PRO A 134 -1.15 -10.79 45.79
N ASN A 135 -1.38 -9.70 45.11
CA ASN A 135 -0.96 -8.38 45.53
C ASN A 135 -2.07 -7.43 45.12
N ASP A 136 -2.58 -6.64 46.05
CA ASP A 136 -3.67 -5.66 45.86
C ASP A 136 -3.34 -4.56 44.80
N LYS A 137 -2.22 -4.72 44.09
CA LYS A 137 -1.57 -3.75 43.20
C LYS A 137 -1.66 -4.14 41.71
N VAL A 138 -2.02 -5.38 41.37
CA VAL A 138 -2.13 -5.85 39.98
C VAL A 138 -3.50 -6.46 39.76
N ASP A 139 -4.32 -5.76 38.98
CA ASP A 139 -5.68 -6.20 38.63
C ASP A 139 -5.62 -7.46 37.73
N PRO A 140 -6.03 -8.64 38.24
CA PRO A 140 -5.93 -9.90 37.51
C PRO A 140 -6.91 -10.00 36.33
N ASP A 141 -7.97 -9.18 36.30
CA ASP A 141 -8.91 -9.13 35.19
C ASP A 141 -8.34 -8.37 33.98
N LYS A 142 -7.36 -7.48 34.22
CA LYS A 142 -6.74 -6.65 33.19
C LYS A 142 -5.42 -7.21 32.68
N TRP A 143 -4.65 -7.88 33.53
CA TRP A 143 -3.31 -8.36 33.23
C TRP A 143 -3.24 -9.88 33.19
N GLN A 144 -2.72 -10.42 32.09
CA GLN A 144 -2.53 -11.85 31.90
C GLN A 144 -1.04 -12.17 31.85
N VAL A 145 -0.67 -13.36 32.30
CA VAL A 145 0.71 -13.85 32.22
C VAL A 145 0.75 -15.10 31.35
N ARG A 146 1.74 -15.17 30.48
CA ARG A 146 2.05 -16.33 29.64
C ARG A 146 3.45 -16.82 30.00
N LEU A 147 3.59 -18.09 30.36
CA LEU A 147 4.89 -18.73 30.51
C LEU A 147 5.37 -19.23 29.13
N ARG A 148 6.65 -19.06 28.86
CA ARG A 148 7.36 -19.70 27.75
C ARG A 148 8.42 -20.64 28.31
N THR A 149 8.40 -21.89 27.88
CA THR A 149 9.38 -22.89 28.30
C THR A 149 10.63 -22.80 27.42
N PRO A 150 11.82 -23.14 27.95
CA PRO A 150 13.06 -23.22 27.18
C PRO A 150 12.92 -24.05 25.90
N ASP A 151 12.30 -25.22 25.99
CA ASP A 151 12.19 -26.17 24.88
C ASP A 151 11.29 -25.64 23.75
N GLU A 152 10.13 -25.05 24.09
CA GLU A 152 9.23 -24.43 23.10
C GLU A 152 9.88 -23.23 22.39
N GLN A 153 10.77 -22.51 23.09
CA GLN A 153 11.49 -21.38 22.53
C GLN A 153 12.61 -21.86 21.61
N ALA A 154 13.38 -22.87 22.04
CA ALA A 154 14.44 -23.47 21.24
C ALA A 154 13.90 -24.11 19.94
N GLU A 155 12.83 -24.91 20.02
CA GLU A 155 12.22 -25.54 18.84
C GLU A 155 11.72 -24.48 17.83
N ARG A 156 11.14 -23.39 18.32
CA ARG A 156 10.68 -22.29 17.47
C ARG A 156 11.83 -21.56 16.78
N TRP A 157 12.94 -21.36 17.50
CA TRP A 157 14.14 -20.75 16.95
C TRP A 157 14.80 -21.60 15.88
N GLU A 158 14.83 -22.93 16.04
CA GLU A 158 15.30 -23.84 15.00
C GLU A 158 14.47 -23.73 13.71
N GLN A 159 13.15 -23.53 13.84
CA GLN A 159 12.24 -23.43 12.70
C GLN A 159 12.39 -22.10 11.93
N TRP A 160 12.56 -20.97 12.63
CA TRP A 160 12.44 -19.62 12.03
C TRP A 160 13.74 -18.79 12.05
N VAL A 161 14.67 -19.01 12.99
CA VAL A 161 15.93 -18.25 13.12
C VAL A 161 17.10 -19.08 12.57
N LYS A 162 17.00 -19.48 11.30
CA LYS A 162 18.02 -20.34 10.66
C LYS A 162 19.35 -19.59 10.51
N GLY A 163 20.42 -20.18 11.04
CA GLY A 163 21.80 -19.70 10.83
C GLY A 163 22.28 -18.64 11.83
N VAL A 164 21.53 -18.38 12.92
CA VAL A 164 22.00 -17.61 14.07
C VAL A 164 22.43 -18.59 15.16
N ASP A 165 23.74 -18.66 15.44
CA ASP A 165 24.24 -19.42 16.57
C ASP A 165 23.99 -18.63 17.86
N LEU A 166 23.08 -19.13 18.69
CA LEU A 166 22.79 -18.56 19.98
C LEU A 166 23.74 -19.16 21.03
N PRO A 167 24.42 -18.32 21.84
CA PRO A 167 25.43 -18.78 22.79
C PRO A 167 24.83 -19.52 24.00
N THR A 168 23.55 -19.29 24.31
CA THR A 168 22.85 -19.87 25.46
C THR A 168 21.44 -20.32 25.08
N LYS A 169 20.99 -21.46 25.63
CA LYS A 169 19.58 -21.85 25.56
C LYS A 169 18.74 -20.80 26.30
N PRO A 170 17.54 -20.47 25.81
CA PRO A 170 16.66 -19.53 26.49
C PRO A 170 16.20 -20.12 27.82
N GLU A 171 16.22 -19.31 28.89
CA GLU A 171 15.61 -19.68 30.16
C GLU A 171 14.09 -19.60 30.09
N PHE A 172 13.42 -20.02 31.17
CA PHE A 172 11.99 -19.78 31.29
C PHE A 172 11.71 -18.27 31.22
N ARG A 173 10.65 -17.89 30.51
CA ARG A 173 10.28 -16.48 30.35
C ARG A 173 8.81 -16.27 30.69
N ALA A 174 8.54 -15.33 31.60
CA ALA A 174 7.18 -14.89 31.88
C ALA A 174 6.90 -13.61 31.09
N VAL A 175 5.79 -13.61 30.35
CA VAL A 175 5.32 -12.45 29.58
C VAL A 175 4.04 -11.93 30.21
N LEU A 176 4.13 -10.74 30.79
CA LEU A 176 2.99 -10.00 31.32
C LEU A 176 2.40 -9.14 30.21
N PHE A 177 1.12 -9.30 29.89
CA PHE A 177 0.47 -8.56 28.81
C PHE A 177 -0.99 -8.19 29.10
N GLN A 178 -1.46 -7.12 28.45
CA GLN A 178 -2.89 -6.83 28.31
C GLN A 178 -3.36 -7.16 26.91
N SER A 179 -4.51 -7.82 26.78
CA SER A 179 -5.14 -8.09 25.49
C SER A 179 -6.31 -7.15 25.23
N ARG A 180 -6.48 -6.71 23.98
CA ARG A 180 -7.67 -5.96 23.53
C ARG A 180 -8.13 -6.49 22.18
N ARG A 181 -9.43 -6.45 21.93
CA ARG A 181 -9.94 -6.60 20.56
C ARG A 181 -9.67 -5.29 19.83
N ASP A 182 -8.66 -5.32 18.98
CA ASP A 182 -8.24 -4.23 18.11
C ASP A 182 -7.75 -4.84 16.80
N GLY A 183 -8.22 -4.30 15.68
CA GLY A 183 -7.94 -4.83 14.35
C GLY A 183 -8.94 -4.34 13.32
N LEU A 184 -8.85 -4.89 12.11
CA LEU A 184 -9.58 -4.40 10.94
C LEU A 184 -11.10 -4.36 11.16
N LEU A 185 -11.66 -5.39 11.79
CA LEU A 185 -13.10 -5.47 12.10
C LEU A 185 -13.58 -4.42 13.10
N GLN A 186 -12.67 -3.85 13.90
CA GLN A 186 -12.96 -2.73 14.81
C GLN A 186 -12.62 -1.37 14.20
N GLY A 187 -12.17 -1.32 12.94
CA GLY A 187 -11.79 -0.08 12.24
C GLY A 187 -10.34 0.37 12.50
N SER A 188 -9.48 -0.51 13.03
CA SER A 188 -8.07 -0.22 13.27
C SER A 188 -7.18 -0.98 12.29
N LEU A 189 -6.23 -0.28 11.67
CA LEU A 189 -5.16 -0.89 10.87
C LEU A 189 -3.88 -1.13 11.70
N GLY A 190 -3.94 -0.84 13.00
CA GLY A 190 -2.79 -0.84 13.89
C GLY A 190 -1.90 0.40 13.74
N GLU A 191 -0.74 0.32 14.40
CA GLU A 191 0.27 1.37 14.44
C GLU A 191 1.50 0.95 13.66
N SER A 192 2.16 1.92 13.04
CA SER A 192 3.44 1.72 12.38
C SER A 192 4.51 1.28 13.37
N THR A 193 5.30 0.28 12.99
CA THR A 193 6.46 -0.15 13.79
C THR A 193 7.65 0.81 13.70
N LYS A 194 7.69 1.66 12.67
CA LYS A 194 8.77 2.62 12.41
C LYS A 194 8.43 4.02 12.91
N TYR A 195 7.24 4.50 12.60
CA TYR A 195 6.78 5.85 12.89
C TYR A 195 5.98 5.96 14.19
N GLN A 196 5.50 4.84 14.74
CA GLN A 196 4.63 4.79 15.93
C GLN A 196 3.31 5.56 15.79
N ASP A 197 2.97 5.99 14.57
CA ASP A 197 1.71 6.64 14.23
C ASP A 197 0.65 5.59 13.84
N PRO A 198 -0.66 5.88 14.08
CA PRO A 198 -1.74 5.06 13.56
C PRO A 198 -1.72 5.01 12.03
N VAL A 199 -1.72 3.80 11.45
CA VAL A 199 -1.63 3.57 10.00
C VAL A 199 -2.76 4.29 9.25
N TRP A 200 -3.97 4.30 9.81
CA TRP A 200 -5.09 5.04 9.25
C TRP A 200 -4.77 6.52 9.05
N SER A 201 -4.19 7.16 10.08
CA SER A 201 -3.84 8.59 10.02
C SER A 201 -2.77 8.87 8.96
N MET A 202 -1.79 7.97 8.83
CA MET A 202 -0.72 8.08 7.84
C MET A 202 -1.28 8.03 6.41
N ILE A 203 -2.23 7.12 6.14
CA ILE A 203 -2.88 7.02 4.83
C ILE A 203 -3.67 8.30 4.51
N PHE A 204 -4.58 8.71 5.39
CA PHE A 204 -5.47 9.85 5.12
C PHE A 204 -4.72 11.19 4.97
N LYS A 205 -3.61 11.38 5.68
CA LYS A 205 -2.75 12.57 5.50
C LYS A 205 -2.15 12.69 4.09
N ARG A 206 -2.00 11.57 3.35
CA ARG A 206 -1.42 11.55 1.99
C ARG A 206 -2.48 11.61 0.87
N MET A 207 -3.75 11.44 1.23
CA MET A 207 -4.86 11.39 0.28
C MET A 207 -5.04 12.67 -0.53
N PRO A 208 -4.95 13.90 0.03
CA PRO A 208 -5.20 15.12 -0.75
C PRO A 208 -4.27 15.27 -1.97
N VAL A 209 -2.97 14.98 -1.79
CA VAL A 209 -1.98 15.04 -2.86
C VAL A 209 -2.25 13.96 -3.91
N SER A 210 -2.57 12.74 -3.48
CA SER A 210 -2.85 11.62 -4.39
C SER A 210 -4.10 11.88 -5.22
N ILE A 211 -5.18 12.33 -4.58
CA ILE A 211 -6.44 12.72 -5.21
C ILE A 211 -6.20 13.85 -6.22
N TYR A 212 -5.34 14.83 -5.91
CA TYR A 212 -4.99 15.89 -6.85
C TYR A 212 -4.39 15.30 -8.15
N PHE A 213 -3.33 14.48 -8.03
CA PHE A 213 -2.68 13.89 -9.20
C PHE A 213 -3.66 13.04 -10.00
N GLY A 214 -4.45 12.24 -9.30
CA GLY A 214 -5.44 11.40 -9.94
C GLY A 214 -6.54 12.16 -10.67
N LEU A 215 -7.13 13.19 -10.05
CA LEU A 215 -8.19 13.99 -10.65
C LEU A 215 -7.69 14.77 -11.86
N VAL A 216 -6.53 15.44 -11.74
CA VAL A 216 -5.94 16.19 -12.85
C VAL A 216 -5.58 15.24 -13.99
N THR A 217 -4.99 14.08 -13.68
CA THR A 217 -4.69 13.04 -14.67
C THR A 217 -5.97 12.58 -15.38
N MET A 218 -7.04 12.31 -14.63
CA MET A 218 -8.33 11.89 -15.20
C MET A 218 -8.93 12.96 -16.13
N ILE A 219 -8.89 14.23 -15.71
CA ILE A 219 -9.38 15.36 -16.52
C ILE A 219 -8.58 15.46 -17.82
N VAL A 220 -7.26 15.34 -17.78
CA VAL A 220 -6.41 15.40 -18.99
C VAL A 220 -6.61 14.17 -19.87
N ILE A 221 -6.70 12.98 -19.29
CA ILE A 221 -6.95 11.73 -20.02
C ILE A 221 -8.25 11.86 -20.82
N TYR A 222 -9.36 12.20 -20.18
CA TYR A 222 -10.64 12.26 -20.89
C TYR A 222 -10.81 13.54 -21.72
N GLY A 223 -10.34 14.68 -21.22
CA GLY A 223 -10.49 15.98 -21.86
C GLY A 223 -9.56 16.21 -23.05
N VAL A 224 -8.39 15.58 -23.08
CA VAL A 224 -7.41 15.76 -24.17
C VAL A 224 -7.25 14.50 -25.01
N CYS A 225 -7.14 13.32 -24.39
CA CYS A 225 -6.83 12.10 -25.13
C CYS A 225 -8.02 11.63 -25.98
N LEU A 226 -9.26 11.79 -25.50
CA LEU A 226 -10.45 11.41 -26.28
C LEU A 226 -10.61 12.29 -27.53
N PRO A 227 -10.61 13.64 -27.43
CA PRO A 227 -10.67 14.47 -28.63
C PRO A 227 -9.52 14.22 -29.59
N LEU A 228 -8.30 14.05 -29.08
CA LEU A 228 -7.14 13.73 -29.92
C LEU A 228 -7.33 12.40 -30.66
N GLY A 229 -7.78 11.35 -29.96
CA GLY A 229 -8.08 10.04 -30.56
C GLY A 229 -9.18 10.13 -31.63
N MET A 230 -10.23 10.93 -31.37
CA MET A 230 -11.29 11.21 -32.33
C MET A 230 -10.77 11.89 -33.60
N VAL A 231 -9.99 12.96 -33.44
CA VAL A 231 -9.41 13.71 -34.57
C VAL A 231 -8.48 12.79 -35.37
N LYS A 232 -7.69 11.94 -34.71
CA LYS A 232 -6.81 10.96 -35.38
C LYS A 232 -7.59 9.90 -36.18
N ALA A 233 -8.72 9.42 -35.67
CA ALA A 233 -9.57 8.48 -36.40
C ALA A 233 -10.26 9.12 -37.61
N ILE A 234 -10.75 10.36 -37.46
CA ILE A 234 -11.39 11.10 -38.56
C ILE A 234 -10.37 11.43 -39.66
N LYS A 235 -9.15 11.80 -39.27
CA LYS A 235 -8.04 12.12 -40.18
C LYS A 235 -7.10 10.93 -40.39
N HIS A 236 -7.65 9.71 -40.39
CA HIS A 236 -6.84 8.50 -40.54
C HIS A 236 -6.00 8.53 -41.82
N ARG A 237 -4.75 8.03 -41.75
CA ARG A 237 -3.74 8.03 -42.83
C ARG A 237 -3.26 9.41 -43.29
N THR A 238 -3.58 10.48 -42.57
CA THR A 238 -2.97 11.79 -42.83
C THR A 238 -1.60 11.91 -42.16
N TRP A 239 -0.81 12.90 -42.58
CA TRP A 239 0.46 13.22 -41.93
C TRP A 239 0.27 13.51 -40.43
N PHE A 240 -0.83 14.18 -40.05
CA PHE A 240 -1.15 14.48 -38.66
C PHE A 240 -1.34 13.19 -37.85
N ASP A 241 -2.06 12.20 -38.40
CA ASP A 241 -2.25 10.91 -37.74
C ASP A 241 -0.91 10.21 -37.52
N ASN A 242 -0.09 10.11 -38.57
CA ASN A 242 1.20 9.43 -38.50
C ASN A 242 2.18 10.14 -37.54
N ALA A 243 2.35 11.46 -37.67
CA ALA A 243 3.27 12.24 -36.83
C ALA A 243 2.87 12.21 -35.35
N SER A 244 1.58 12.41 -35.05
CA SER A 244 1.10 12.32 -33.67
C SER A 244 1.19 10.90 -33.12
N SER A 245 1.00 9.86 -33.94
CA SER A 245 1.23 8.48 -33.50
C SER A 245 2.69 8.21 -33.17
N VAL A 246 3.64 8.69 -33.98
CA VAL A 246 5.08 8.58 -33.67
C VAL A 246 5.40 9.27 -32.34
N ALA A 247 4.92 10.50 -32.13
CA ALA A 247 5.14 11.23 -30.88
C ALA A 247 4.54 10.50 -29.67
N VAL A 248 3.32 9.99 -29.80
CA VAL A 248 2.62 9.25 -28.74
C VAL A 248 3.35 7.95 -28.40
N PHE A 249 3.77 7.17 -29.40
CA PHE A 249 4.48 5.90 -29.17
C PHE A 249 5.92 6.11 -28.67
N ALA A 250 6.60 7.16 -29.12
CA ALA A 250 7.92 7.52 -28.60
C ALA A 250 7.83 7.87 -27.11
N GLY A 251 6.82 8.63 -26.71
CA GLY A 251 6.55 8.90 -25.30
C GLY A 251 6.23 7.64 -24.50
N TYR A 252 5.35 6.78 -25.03
CA TYR A 252 4.95 5.53 -24.40
C TYR A 252 6.11 4.57 -24.12
N ALA A 253 7.14 4.57 -24.97
CA ALA A 253 8.32 3.72 -24.80
C ALA A 253 9.16 4.09 -23.56
N ILE A 254 8.98 5.29 -23.00
CA ILE A 254 9.74 5.77 -21.83
C ILE A 254 8.95 5.48 -20.55
N PRO A 255 9.50 4.72 -19.59
CA PRO A 255 8.87 4.55 -18.28
C PRO A 255 8.69 5.91 -17.58
N GLY A 256 7.52 6.16 -17.01
CA GLY A 256 7.19 7.47 -16.41
C GLY A 256 8.19 7.94 -15.35
N TYR A 257 8.70 7.05 -14.49
CA TYR A 257 9.71 7.42 -13.50
C TYR A 257 11.06 7.78 -14.13
N ALA A 258 11.47 7.07 -15.20
CA ALA A 258 12.71 7.33 -15.93
C ALA A 258 12.62 8.66 -16.69
N LEU A 259 11.45 8.95 -17.29
CA LEU A 259 11.15 10.26 -17.84
C LEU A 259 11.28 11.33 -16.76
N GLY A 260 10.72 11.08 -15.57
CA GLY A 260 10.84 12.00 -14.42
C GLY A 260 12.28 12.31 -14.06
N SER A 261 13.15 11.30 -13.98
CA SER A 261 14.58 11.52 -13.71
C SER A 261 15.24 12.40 -14.77
N LEU A 262 14.90 12.24 -16.05
CA LEU A 262 15.39 13.11 -17.12
C LEU A 262 14.82 14.54 -16.99
N LEU A 263 13.52 14.69 -16.74
CA LEU A 263 12.89 16.01 -16.58
C LEU A 263 13.51 16.80 -15.43
N VAL A 264 13.76 16.15 -14.29
CA VAL A 264 14.44 16.77 -13.13
C VAL A 264 15.84 17.27 -13.52
N VAL A 265 16.62 16.49 -14.27
CA VAL A 265 17.98 16.89 -14.68
C VAL A 265 17.95 18.04 -15.70
N PHE A 266 17.14 17.92 -16.75
CA PHE A 266 17.18 18.86 -17.87
C PHE A 266 16.34 20.11 -17.63
N LEU A 267 15.07 19.95 -17.27
CA LEU A 267 14.15 21.07 -17.08
C LEU A 267 14.28 21.69 -15.69
N GLY A 268 14.61 20.88 -14.68
CA GLY A 268 14.85 21.33 -13.33
C GLY A 268 16.27 21.88 -13.13
N ALA A 269 17.27 20.99 -13.08
CA ALA A 269 18.61 21.35 -12.64
C ALA A 269 19.41 22.17 -13.66
N LYS A 270 19.35 21.82 -14.97
CA LYS A 270 20.09 22.54 -16.00
C LYS A 270 19.43 23.84 -16.43
N LEU A 271 18.13 23.81 -16.71
CA LEU A 271 17.40 24.98 -17.23
C LEU A 271 16.78 25.86 -16.14
N GLY A 272 16.58 25.34 -14.93
CA GLY A 272 15.94 26.09 -13.84
C GLY A 272 14.47 26.44 -14.11
N TRP A 273 13.80 25.75 -15.03
CA TRP A 273 12.43 26.09 -15.43
C TRP A 273 11.39 25.57 -14.45
N PHE A 274 11.65 24.44 -13.80
CA PHE A 274 10.71 23.80 -12.90
C PHE A 274 11.39 23.34 -11.60
N PRO A 275 10.63 23.17 -10.51
CA PRO A 275 11.15 22.73 -9.23
C PRO A 275 11.66 21.28 -9.32
N LEU A 276 12.69 20.96 -8.54
CA LEU A 276 13.26 19.60 -8.55
C LEU A 276 12.38 18.58 -7.83
N ARG A 277 11.61 19.04 -6.83
CA ARG A 277 10.87 18.19 -5.90
C ARG A 277 9.76 18.94 -5.18
N GLY A 278 8.92 18.17 -4.47
CA GLY A 278 7.87 18.70 -3.60
C GLY A 278 6.57 19.04 -4.35
N PHE A 279 5.50 19.20 -3.58
CA PHE A 279 4.17 19.54 -4.10
C PHE A 279 3.92 21.06 -4.19
N THR A 280 4.61 21.83 -3.35
CA THR A 280 4.53 23.29 -3.23
C THR A 280 5.91 23.85 -2.86
N GLY A 281 6.12 25.14 -3.11
CA GLY A 281 7.34 25.86 -2.72
C GLY A 281 7.39 26.22 -1.23
N ASP A 282 8.55 26.66 -0.76
CA ASP A 282 8.78 26.99 0.66
C ASP A 282 7.93 28.19 1.13
N ASP A 283 7.68 29.17 0.26
CA ASP A 283 6.90 30.37 0.58
C ASP A 283 5.38 30.20 0.39
N PHE A 284 4.90 28.96 0.13
CA PHE A 284 3.52 28.69 -0.29
C PHE A 284 2.47 29.32 0.64
N ASP A 285 2.68 29.24 1.96
CA ASP A 285 1.73 29.74 2.95
C ASP A 285 1.52 31.25 2.87
N THR A 286 2.52 31.99 2.41
CA THR A 286 2.49 33.47 2.30
C THR A 286 1.87 33.96 0.99
N LEU A 287 1.67 33.07 0.01
CA LEU A 287 1.14 33.44 -1.30
C LEU A 287 -0.36 33.76 -1.26
N SER A 288 -0.78 34.67 -2.16
CA SER A 288 -2.21 34.87 -2.46
C SER A 288 -2.82 33.61 -3.08
N THR A 289 -4.15 33.49 -3.10
CA THR A 289 -4.84 32.33 -3.69
C THR A 289 -4.42 32.03 -5.13
N ALA A 290 -4.25 33.07 -5.96
CA ALA A 290 -3.76 32.91 -7.33
C ALA A 290 -2.29 32.47 -7.37
N GLY A 291 -1.46 32.98 -6.44
CA GLY A 291 -0.08 32.54 -6.27
C GLY A 291 0.01 31.06 -5.90
N LYS A 292 -0.82 30.60 -4.95
CA LYS A 292 -0.90 29.19 -4.54
C LYS A 292 -1.27 28.27 -5.71
N ILE A 293 -2.25 28.65 -6.54
CA ILE A 293 -2.63 27.86 -7.72
C ILE A 293 -1.46 27.76 -8.72
N LYS A 294 -0.79 28.89 -9.00
CA LYS A 294 0.36 28.92 -9.90
C LYS A 294 1.51 28.06 -9.36
N ASP A 295 1.78 28.15 -8.06
CA ASP A 295 2.82 27.39 -7.38
C ASP A 295 2.57 25.87 -7.51
N VAL A 296 1.35 25.42 -7.21
CA VAL A 296 0.97 24.01 -7.36
C VAL A 296 1.11 23.56 -8.82
N ILE A 297 0.61 24.32 -9.80
CA ILE A 297 0.74 23.97 -11.23
C ILE A 297 2.21 23.86 -11.64
N HIS A 298 3.05 24.76 -11.14
CA HIS A 298 4.49 24.78 -11.46
C HIS A 298 5.23 23.59 -10.86
N HIS A 299 4.93 23.22 -9.61
CA HIS A 299 5.52 22.05 -8.94
C HIS A 299 5.01 20.73 -9.50
N THR A 300 3.75 20.67 -9.95
CA THR A 300 3.13 19.41 -10.39
C THR A 300 3.25 19.16 -11.89
N ALA A 301 3.69 20.13 -12.70
CA ALA A 301 3.79 19.99 -14.15
C ALA A 301 4.66 18.80 -14.60
N MET A 302 5.90 18.71 -14.13
CA MET A 302 6.79 17.59 -14.50
C MET A 302 6.30 16.23 -13.99
N PRO A 303 5.89 16.08 -12.71
CA PRO A 303 5.31 14.83 -12.25
C PRO A 303 4.03 14.45 -13.03
N LEU A 304 3.13 15.39 -13.33
CA LEU A 304 1.91 15.11 -14.10
C LEU A 304 2.20 14.54 -15.49
N VAL A 305 3.20 15.07 -16.19
CA VAL A 305 3.65 14.50 -17.48
C VAL A 305 4.07 13.04 -17.32
N CYS A 306 4.79 12.72 -16.23
CA CYS A 306 5.23 11.37 -15.92
C CYS A 306 4.08 10.42 -15.57
N TYR A 307 3.05 10.91 -14.85
CA TYR A 307 1.82 10.15 -14.59
C TYR A 307 1.03 9.88 -15.87
N LEU A 308 1.00 10.86 -16.77
CA LEU A 308 0.17 10.82 -17.97
C LEU A 308 0.78 10.01 -19.11
N ILE A 309 2.11 9.93 -19.24
CA ILE A 309 2.77 9.48 -20.47
C ILE A 309 2.25 8.14 -21.01
N ALA A 310 2.06 7.14 -20.14
CA ALA A 310 1.58 5.83 -20.52
C ALA A 310 0.07 5.84 -20.83
N SER A 311 -0.73 6.39 -19.92
CA SER A 311 -2.20 6.46 -20.03
C SER A 311 -2.65 7.34 -21.19
N PHE A 312 -1.89 8.37 -21.53
CA PHE A 312 -2.13 9.26 -22.66
C PHE A 312 -2.09 8.47 -23.97
N ALA A 313 -1.01 7.72 -24.17
CA ALA A 313 -0.85 6.90 -25.36
C ALA A 313 -1.91 5.82 -25.47
N PHE A 314 -2.15 5.09 -24.38
CA PHE A 314 -3.16 4.06 -24.31
C PHE A 314 -4.56 4.61 -24.63
N MET A 315 -5.00 5.67 -23.95
CA MET A 315 -6.35 6.22 -24.12
C MET A 315 -6.55 6.83 -25.51
N THR A 316 -5.58 7.58 -26.03
CA THR A 316 -5.66 8.16 -27.39
C THR A 316 -5.80 7.08 -28.45
N MET A 317 -5.00 6.01 -28.36
CA MET A 317 -5.06 4.92 -29.33
C MET A 317 -6.30 4.04 -29.16
N LEU A 318 -6.73 3.79 -27.92
CA LEU A 318 -7.97 3.08 -27.64
C LEU A 318 -9.17 3.81 -28.27
N MET A 319 -9.28 5.13 -28.06
CA MET A 319 -10.34 5.94 -28.67
C MET A 319 -10.25 5.95 -30.20
N LYS A 320 -9.04 6.09 -30.76
CA LYS A 320 -8.81 6.07 -32.21
C LYS A 320 -9.30 4.76 -32.84
N ASN A 321 -8.83 3.63 -32.31
CA ASN A 321 -9.09 2.32 -32.90
C ASN A 321 -10.57 1.95 -32.80
N ASN A 322 -11.17 2.14 -31.62
CA ASN A 322 -12.61 1.90 -31.44
C ASN A 322 -13.46 2.78 -32.36
N LEU A 323 -13.09 4.05 -32.56
CA LEU A 323 -13.83 4.92 -33.47
C LEU A 323 -13.66 4.51 -34.93
N MET A 324 -12.46 4.12 -35.35
CA MET A 324 -12.23 3.61 -36.71
C MET A 324 -13.09 2.37 -37.00
N ASP A 325 -13.15 1.41 -36.08
CA ASP A 325 -13.96 0.19 -36.23
C ASP A 325 -15.44 0.54 -36.34
N ASN A 326 -15.92 1.44 -35.48
CA ASN A 326 -17.32 1.88 -35.50
C ASN A 326 -17.66 2.74 -36.72
N LEU A 327 -16.71 3.51 -37.28
CA LEU A 327 -16.91 4.25 -38.54
C LEU A 327 -17.06 3.33 -39.75
N ALA A 328 -16.43 2.16 -39.72
CA ALA A 328 -16.54 1.14 -40.77
C ALA A 328 -17.84 0.31 -40.68
N ALA A 329 -18.63 0.46 -39.61
CA ALA A 329 -19.81 -0.35 -39.36
C ALA A 329 -21.02 0.01 -40.25
N ASP A 330 -21.85 -0.99 -40.56
CA ASP A 330 -23.00 -0.87 -41.47
C ASP A 330 -24.05 0.14 -41.01
N TYR A 331 -24.25 0.31 -39.70
CA TYR A 331 -25.19 1.29 -39.17
C TYR A 331 -24.73 2.73 -39.45
N VAL A 332 -23.41 3.00 -39.51
CA VAL A 332 -22.86 4.31 -39.87
C VAL A 332 -23.00 4.55 -41.36
N ARG A 333 -22.69 3.54 -42.20
CA ARG A 333 -22.92 3.62 -43.66
C ARG A 333 -24.39 3.87 -43.98
N THR A 334 -25.30 3.20 -43.28
CA THR A 334 -26.74 3.38 -43.45
C THR A 334 -27.18 4.78 -43.03
N ALA A 335 -26.65 5.32 -41.93
CA ALA A 335 -26.94 6.70 -41.52
C ALA A 335 -26.46 7.71 -42.58
N ALA A 336 -25.25 7.52 -43.12
CA ALA A 336 -24.72 8.35 -44.21
C ALA A 336 -25.58 8.25 -45.48
N ALA A 337 -26.00 7.04 -45.87
CA ALA A 337 -26.89 6.82 -47.01
C ALA A 337 -28.27 7.48 -46.85
N LYS A 338 -28.74 7.65 -45.60
CA LYS A 338 -29.96 8.41 -45.27
C LYS A 338 -29.75 9.94 -45.25
N GLY A 339 -28.59 10.44 -45.69
CA GLY A 339 -28.30 11.87 -45.79
C GLY A 339 -27.80 12.52 -44.49
N VAL A 340 -27.42 11.74 -43.47
CA VAL A 340 -26.81 12.30 -42.25
C VAL A 340 -25.40 12.81 -42.58
N SER A 341 -25.12 14.08 -42.25
CA SER A 341 -23.79 14.65 -42.45
C SER A 341 -22.70 13.89 -41.69
N PHE A 342 -21.50 13.81 -42.26
CA PHE A 342 -20.39 13.05 -41.68
C PHE A 342 -20.11 13.41 -40.20
N PRO A 343 -20.06 14.68 -39.77
CA PRO A 343 -19.88 15.01 -38.36
C PRO A 343 -21.01 14.47 -37.47
N ARG A 344 -22.26 14.56 -37.91
CA ARG A 344 -23.39 13.99 -37.17
C ARG A 344 -23.30 12.47 -37.11
N ALA A 345 -22.87 11.81 -38.18
CA ALA A 345 -22.67 10.37 -38.20
C ALA A 345 -21.58 9.93 -37.21
N VAL A 346 -20.47 10.66 -37.15
CA VAL A 346 -19.38 10.41 -36.19
C VAL A 346 -19.86 10.57 -34.75
N PHE A 347 -20.40 11.74 -34.38
CA PHE A 347 -20.72 12.02 -32.97
C PHE A 347 -21.98 11.29 -32.48
N LYS A 348 -23.01 11.15 -33.32
CA LYS A 348 -24.30 10.57 -32.90
C LYS A 348 -24.35 9.05 -33.02
N HIS A 349 -23.62 8.48 -33.97
CA HIS A 349 -23.67 7.04 -34.25
C HIS A 349 -22.36 6.32 -33.89
N ALA A 350 -21.22 6.74 -34.44
CA ALA A 350 -19.96 6.00 -34.23
C ALA A 350 -19.39 6.17 -32.81
N PHE A 351 -19.28 7.42 -32.33
CA PHE A 351 -18.69 7.75 -31.03
C PHE A 351 -19.40 7.08 -29.85
N ARG A 352 -20.73 7.07 -29.87
CA ARG A 352 -21.54 6.50 -28.79
C ARG A 352 -21.25 5.02 -28.55
N ASN A 353 -20.96 4.25 -29.60
CA ASN A 353 -20.57 2.84 -29.47
C ASN A 353 -19.07 2.69 -29.19
N SER A 354 -18.26 3.66 -29.61
CA SER A 354 -16.81 3.67 -29.39
C SER A 354 -16.41 3.95 -27.94
N ILE A 355 -17.28 4.60 -27.16
CA ILE A 355 -17.02 4.92 -25.74
C ILE A 355 -17.26 3.75 -24.80
N ILE A 356 -17.91 2.67 -25.25
CA ILE A 356 -18.22 1.50 -24.39
C ILE A 356 -16.93 0.85 -23.87
N PRO A 357 -15.91 0.53 -24.70
CA PRO A 357 -14.65 -0.03 -24.22
C PRO A 357 -13.79 0.98 -23.44
N ILE A 358 -14.14 2.26 -23.50
CA ILE A 358 -13.47 3.31 -22.72
C ILE A 358 -14.08 3.37 -21.31
N ALA A 359 -15.41 3.23 -21.21
CA ALA A 359 -16.13 3.16 -19.96
C ALA A 359 -15.71 1.96 -19.09
N THR A 360 -15.30 0.84 -19.69
CA THR A 360 -14.76 -0.32 -18.96
C THR A 360 -13.40 -0.06 -18.31
N THR A 361 -12.64 0.94 -18.79
CA THR A 361 -11.34 1.31 -18.21
C THR A 361 -11.46 2.35 -17.09
N PHE A 362 -12.66 2.92 -16.89
CA PHE A 362 -12.90 3.97 -15.91
C PHE A 362 -12.55 3.52 -14.48
N GLY A 363 -12.90 2.29 -14.10
CA GLY A 363 -12.59 1.76 -12.77
C GLY A 363 -11.10 1.67 -12.47
N ASN A 364 -10.30 1.25 -13.45
CA ASN A 364 -8.84 1.21 -13.31
C ASN A 364 -8.27 2.61 -13.10
N ASN A 365 -8.79 3.61 -13.84
CA ASN A 365 -8.38 5.00 -13.66
C ASN A 365 -8.74 5.55 -12.27
N ILE A 366 -9.86 5.14 -11.67
CA ILE A 366 -10.22 5.51 -10.29
C ILE A 366 -9.29 4.86 -9.26
N SER A 367 -8.90 3.61 -9.45
CA SER A 367 -7.93 2.97 -8.56
C SER A 367 -6.56 3.65 -8.65
N LEU A 368 -6.12 3.97 -9.86
CA LEU A 368 -4.88 4.72 -10.11
C LEU A 368 -4.95 6.15 -9.56
N LEU A 369 -6.13 6.79 -9.61
CA LEU A 369 -6.38 8.14 -9.12
C LEU A 369 -5.98 8.28 -7.65
N VAL A 370 -6.24 7.26 -6.85
CA VAL A 370 -6.00 7.31 -5.40
C VAL A 370 -4.70 6.62 -4.99
N THR A 371 -4.33 5.53 -5.68
CA THR A 371 -3.14 4.74 -5.34
C THR A 371 -1.84 5.44 -5.72
N GLY A 372 -1.89 6.39 -6.66
CA GLY A 372 -0.73 7.17 -7.08
C GLY A 372 0.32 6.33 -7.83
N SER A 373 1.55 6.85 -7.91
CA SER A 373 2.67 6.19 -8.57
C SER A 373 3.88 6.18 -7.66
N MET A 374 4.20 5.02 -7.08
CA MET A 374 5.30 4.86 -6.13
C MET A 374 6.62 5.45 -6.65
N LEU A 375 6.97 5.12 -7.89
CA LEU A 375 8.26 5.50 -8.47
C LEU A 375 8.28 6.96 -8.91
N VAL A 376 7.19 7.49 -9.47
CA VAL A 376 7.15 8.91 -9.87
C VAL A 376 7.18 9.79 -8.62
N GLU A 377 6.39 9.47 -7.59
CA GLU A 377 6.41 10.22 -6.33
C GLU A 377 7.78 10.15 -5.65
N ARG A 378 8.49 9.02 -5.73
CA ARG A 378 9.84 8.88 -5.19
C ARG A 378 10.88 9.73 -5.93
N VAL A 379 10.75 9.88 -7.25
CA VAL A 379 11.65 10.73 -8.06
C VAL A 379 11.48 12.20 -7.72
N PHE A 380 10.24 12.66 -7.55
CA PHE A 380 9.91 14.06 -7.26
C PHE A 380 9.75 14.38 -5.77
N ASP A 381 10.00 13.43 -4.87
CA ASP A 381 9.82 13.57 -3.40
C ASP A 381 8.43 14.12 -3.02
N ILE A 382 7.40 13.55 -3.65
CA ILE A 382 6.01 13.96 -3.46
C ILE A 382 5.42 13.13 -2.32
N ASN A 383 4.94 13.81 -1.29
CA ASN A 383 4.32 13.21 -0.11
C ASN A 383 2.90 12.69 -0.37
N GLY A 384 2.74 11.81 -1.36
CA GLY A 384 1.50 11.12 -1.69
C GLY A 384 1.43 9.68 -1.16
N PHE A 385 0.38 8.98 -1.57
CA PHE A 385 0.11 7.59 -1.17
C PHE A 385 1.07 6.60 -1.86
N GLY A 386 1.59 6.93 -3.05
CA GLY A 386 2.61 6.16 -3.73
C GLY A 386 3.93 6.15 -2.95
N LEU A 387 4.40 7.31 -2.49
CA LEU A 387 5.62 7.40 -1.68
C LEU A 387 5.46 6.69 -0.33
N LEU A 388 4.28 6.79 0.31
CA LEU A 388 3.97 6.07 1.54
C LEU A 388 4.11 4.56 1.36
N GLN A 389 3.56 4.01 0.27
CA GLN A 389 3.69 2.59 -0.06
C GLN A 389 5.15 2.19 -0.30
N PHE A 390 5.89 3.00 -1.04
CA PHE A 390 7.31 2.76 -1.32
C PHE A 390 8.12 2.68 -0.01
N ASN A 391 7.92 3.65 0.89
CA ASN A 391 8.62 3.69 2.17
C ASN A 391 8.20 2.52 3.07
N ALA A 392 6.91 2.17 3.11
CA ALA A 392 6.44 1.02 3.88
C ALA A 392 7.16 -0.29 3.50
N ILE A 393 7.34 -0.52 2.20
CA ILE A 393 8.05 -1.70 1.67
C ILE A 393 9.55 -1.61 1.99
N PHE A 394 10.17 -0.46 1.69
CA PHE A 394 11.61 -0.29 1.85
C PHE A 394 12.06 -0.36 3.32
N GLU A 395 11.26 0.22 4.22
CA GLU A 395 11.50 0.21 5.66
C GLU A 395 10.95 -1.04 6.35
N ARG A 396 10.29 -1.93 5.61
CA ARG A 396 9.74 -3.20 6.09
C ARG A 396 8.74 -3.01 7.25
N ASP A 397 7.91 -1.98 7.16
CA ASP A 397 6.91 -1.66 8.17
C ASP A 397 5.62 -2.48 7.94
N GLU A 398 5.55 -3.66 8.55
CA GLU A 398 4.49 -4.64 8.27
C GLU A 398 3.06 -4.12 8.46
N PRO A 399 2.71 -3.42 9.56
CA PRO A 399 1.35 -2.88 9.74
C PRO A 399 1.00 -1.86 8.66
N LEU A 400 1.96 -1.04 8.25
CA LEU A 400 1.77 -0.05 7.20
C LEU A 400 1.61 -0.73 5.83
N ILE A 401 2.44 -1.73 5.50
CA ILE A 401 2.28 -2.54 4.27
C ILE A 401 0.88 -3.17 4.21
N MET A 402 0.45 -3.81 5.30
CA MET A 402 -0.88 -4.41 5.38
C MET A 402 -2.00 -3.36 5.18
N GLY A 403 -1.86 -2.19 5.81
CA GLY A 403 -2.82 -1.10 5.69
C GLY A 403 -2.91 -0.51 4.29
N VAL A 404 -1.77 -0.20 3.64
CA VAL A 404 -1.77 0.38 2.29
C VAL A 404 -2.27 -0.62 1.25
N VAL A 405 -1.95 -1.91 1.38
CA VAL A 405 -2.46 -2.94 0.45
C VAL A 405 -3.95 -3.17 0.65
N PHE A 406 -4.41 -3.25 1.90
CA PHE A 406 -5.85 -3.32 2.20
C PHE A 406 -6.60 -2.14 1.58
N PHE A 407 -6.11 -0.92 1.80
CA PHE A 407 -6.73 0.29 1.28
C PHE A 407 -6.72 0.34 -0.26
N SER A 408 -5.61 -0.02 -0.89
CA SER A 408 -5.49 -0.14 -2.35
C SER A 408 -6.49 -1.17 -2.92
N ALA A 409 -6.65 -2.31 -2.26
CA ALA A 409 -7.61 -3.33 -2.64
C ALA A 409 -9.07 -2.83 -2.53
N VAL A 410 -9.41 -2.11 -1.45
CA VAL A 410 -10.72 -1.47 -1.29
C VAL A 410 -10.99 -0.50 -2.44
N LEU A 411 -10.04 0.38 -2.76
CA LEU A 411 -10.16 1.35 -3.85
C LEU A 411 -10.29 0.69 -5.22
N MET A 412 -9.52 -0.37 -5.48
CA MET A 412 -9.61 -1.16 -6.71
C MET A 412 -10.99 -1.80 -6.85
N LEU A 413 -11.52 -2.41 -5.79
CA LEU A 413 -12.84 -3.04 -5.81
C LEU A 413 -13.97 -2.00 -5.99
N ILE A 414 -13.88 -0.84 -5.33
CA ILE A 414 -14.80 0.28 -5.54
C ILE A 414 -14.70 0.77 -6.99
N GLY A 415 -13.48 0.97 -7.51
CA GLY A 415 -13.24 1.37 -8.89
C GLY A 415 -13.89 0.40 -9.89
N ASN A 416 -13.73 -0.90 -9.67
CA ASN A 416 -14.38 -1.92 -10.48
C ASN A 416 -15.91 -1.79 -10.47
N VAL A 417 -16.53 -1.59 -9.30
CA VAL A 417 -17.98 -1.37 -9.17
C VAL A 417 -18.43 -0.12 -9.92
N LEU A 418 -17.68 0.97 -9.81
CA LEU A 418 -17.95 2.20 -10.56
C LEU A 418 -17.82 1.99 -12.07
N SER A 419 -16.85 1.21 -12.52
CA SER A 419 -16.69 0.90 -13.95
C SER A 419 -17.90 0.19 -14.52
N ASP A 420 -18.42 -0.82 -13.81
CA ASP A 420 -19.62 -1.53 -14.25
C ASP A 420 -20.84 -0.61 -14.30
N LEU A 421 -20.94 0.33 -13.36
CA LEU A 421 -21.99 1.36 -13.39
C LEU A 421 -21.83 2.26 -14.61
N CYS A 422 -20.62 2.72 -14.92
CA CYS A 422 -20.36 3.51 -16.13
C CYS A 422 -20.74 2.75 -17.41
N VAL A 423 -20.41 1.47 -17.49
CA VAL A 423 -20.78 0.62 -18.64
C VAL A 423 -22.29 0.46 -18.75
N ALA A 424 -22.99 0.20 -17.64
CA ALA A 424 -24.45 0.09 -17.60
C ALA A 424 -25.16 1.38 -18.05
N LEU A 425 -24.59 2.55 -17.71
CA LEU A 425 -25.13 3.86 -18.08
C LEU A 425 -24.91 4.17 -19.56
N VAL A 426 -23.77 3.75 -20.11
CA VAL A 426 -23.39 4.02 -21.51
C VAL A 426 -24.10 3.07 -22.48
N ASP A 427 -24.17 1.77 -22.16
CA ASP A 427 -24.79 0.76 -23.01
C ASP A 427 -26.05 0.15 -22.36
N PRO A 428 -27.26 0.57 -22.78
CA PRO A 428 -28.51 0.02 -22.25
C PRO A 428 -28.77 -1.44 -22.66
N ARG A 429 -27.97 -2.02 -23.57
CA ARG A 429 -28.06 -3.44 -23.95
C ARG A 429 -27.39 -4.35 -22.92
N VAL A 430 -26.50 -3.81 -22.10
CA VAL A 430 -25.84 -4.55 -21.03
C VAL A 430 -26.85 -4.82 -19.91
N SER A 431 -27.48 -5.98 -19.96
CA SER A 431 -28.34 -6.49 -18.89
C SER A 431 -27.54 -7.44 -18.01
N TYR A 432 -27.06 -6.93 -16.87
CA TYR A 432 -26.49 -7.77 -15.81
C TYR A 432 -27.59 -8.63 -15.19
N LYS A 433 -27.65 -9.92 -15.57
CA LYS A 433 -28.55 -10.92 -15.00
C LYS A 433 -28.10 -11.35 -13.60
#